data_AF-Q20AL6-F1
#
_entry.id   AF-Q20AL6-F1
#
_cell.length_a   1.000
_cell.length_b   1.000
_cell.length_c   1.000
_cell.angle_alpha   90.00
_cell.angle_beta   90.00
_cell.angle_gamma   90.00
#
_symmetry.space_group_name_H-M   'P 1'
#
loop_
_entity.id
_entity.type
_entity.pdbx_description
1 polymer ?
#
loop_
_entity_poly.entity_id
_entity_poly.type
_entity_poly.pdbx_seq_one_letter_code
_entity_poly.pdbx_strand_id
1 'polypeptide(L)'
;CPALPLHSDEFYSPGERCVKFYHPVKKDGALTRLCSDQQDLCQCAEENCSIQKKKNINEQDRNKKACEADMDYVYKVKVLKLDLNPNTDFYELKIEEVLKEGSDPD
;
A
#
# COMPACT_ATOMS: atom_id res chain seq x y z
N CYS A 1 8.43 9.66 12.03
CA CYS A 1 6.96 9.48 12.03
C CYS A 1 6.49 9.04 13.40
N PRO A 2 5.89 9.91 14.23
CA PRO A 2 5.20 9.40 15.39
C PRO A 2 3.73 9.84 15.35
N ALA A 3 2.83 8.88 15.26
CA ALA A 3 1.57 9.03 15.96
C ALA A 3 1.94 9.10 17.45
N LEU A 4 1.55 10.18 18.14
CA LEU A 4 1.95 10.35 19.53
C LEU A 4 1.07 9.49 20.44
N PRO A 5 1.67 8.68 21.33
CA PRO A 5 0.89 7.91 22.29
C PRO A 5 0.40 8.82 23.42
N LEU A 6 -0.90 8.80 23.66
CA LEU A 6 -1.58 9.36 24.81
C LEU A 6 -1.86 8.22 25.78
N HIS A 7 -1.25 8.28 26.97
CA HIS A 7 -1.44 7.27 28.01
C HIS A 7 -2.49 7.77 29.01
N SER A 8 -3.46 6.92 29.31
CA SER A 8 -4.39 7.10 30.42
C SER A 8 -4.18 5.96 31.40
N ASP A 9 -3.72 6.29 32.60
CA ASP A 9 -3.54 5.34 33.70
C ASP A 9 -4.63 5.58 34.75
N GLU A 10 -5.30 4.52 35.18
CA GLU A 10 -6.29 4.57 36.25
C GLU A 10 -5.67 4.03 37.56
N PHE A 11 -5.70 4.84 38.62
CA PHE A 11 -4.98 4.56 39.88
C PHE A 11 -5.42 3.26 40.58
N TYR A 12 -6.68 2.86 40.41
CA TYR A 12 -7.25 1.64 41.00
C TYR A 12 -7.05 0.38 40.14
N SER A 13 -6.65 0.55 38.88
CA SER A 13 -6.44 -0.52 37.91
C SER A 13 -5.11 -0.32 37.16
N PRO A 14 -3.96 -0.32 37.85
CA PRO A 14 -2.65 -0.02 37.23
C PRO A 14 -2.19 -1.03 36.15
N GLY A 15 -2.93 -2.13 35.97
CA GLY A 15 -2.73 -3.08 34.87
C GLY A 15 -3.43 -2.70 33.56
N GLU A 16 -4.45 -1.84 33.60
CA GLU A 16 -5.19 -1.39 32.41
C GLU A 16 -4.59 -0.09 31.86
N ARG A 17 -3.47 -0.24 31.14
CA ARG A 17 -2.87 0.89 30.42
C ARG A 17 -3.62 1.12 29.11
N CYS A 18 -4.42 2.17 29.05
CA CYS A 18 -5.06 2.58 27.80
C CYS A 18 -4.14 3.54 27.05
N VAL A 19 -3.75 3.18 25.82
CA VAL A 19 -2.97 4.06 24.93
C VAL A 19 -3.78 4.39 23.69
N LYS A 20 -3.93 5.68 23.40
CA LYS A 20 -4.52 6.17 22.15
C LYS A 20 -3.46 6.90 21.35
N PHE A 21 -3.58 6.88 20.03
CA PHE A 21 -2.66 7.59 19.16
C PHE A 21 -3.34 8.85 18.60
N TYR A 22 -2.57 9.94 18.47
CA TYR A 22 -3.04 11.16 17.83
C TYR A 22 -2.22 11.49 16.59
N HIS A 23 -2.91 11.90 15.53
CA HIS A 23 -2.31 12.43 14.30
C HIS A 23 -3.12 13.65 13.83
N PRO A 24 -2.48 14.80 13.48
CA PRO A 24 -3.20 16.04 13.17
C PRO A 24 -4.21 15.93 12.01
N VAL A 25 -3.95 15.00 11.08
CA VAL A 25 -4.76 14.80 9.86
C VAL A 25 -5.66 13.57 9.95
N LYS A 26 -5.29 12.56 10.74
CA LYS A 26 -6.02 11.27 10.78
C LYS A 26 -6.83 11.21 12.06
N LYS A 27 -8.16 11.10 11.92
CA LYS A 27 -9.12 11.22 13.04
C LYS A 27 -8.81 10.29 14.22
N ASP A 28 -8.31 9.09 13.97
CA ASP A 28 -8.04 8.11 15.04
C ASP A 28 -6.54 8.01 15.40
N GLY A 29 -5.70 8.88 14.82
CA GLY A 29 -4.24 8.80 14.95
C GLY A 29 -3.62 7.49 14.45
N ALA A 30 -4.43 6.60 13.87
CA ALA A 30 -3.99 5.33 13.35
C ALA A 30 -3.14 5.51 12.10
N LEU A 31 -2.07 4.73 12.02
CA LEU A 31 -1.24 4.67 10.84
C LEU A 31 -2.02 3.98 9.71
N THR A 32 -1.83 4.44 8.46
CA THR A 32 -2.39 3.76 7.29
C THR A 32 -1.65 2.44 7.09
N ARG A 33 -2.41 1.36 6.92
CA ARG A 33 -1.87 0.00 6.77
C ARG A 33 -2.58 -0.69 5.61
N LEU A 34 -1.84 -1.50 4.88
CA LEU A 34 -2.39 -2.48 3.94
C LEU A 34 -2.40 -3.81 4.67
N CYS A 35 -3.57 -4.43 4.81
CA CYS A 35 -3.71 -5.71 5.51
C CYS A 35 -4.29 -6.75 4.55
N SER A 36 -3.68 -7.92 4.54
CA SER A 36 -4.22 -9.08 3.83
C SER A 36 -5.01 -9.94 4.81
N ASP A 37 -6.34 -9.99 4.61
CA ASP A 37 -7.25 -10.79 5.43
C ASP A 37 -6.95 -12.31 5.33
N GLN A 38 -6.23 -12.73 4.28
CA GLN A 38 -5.89 -14.14 4.06
C GLN A 38 -4.64 -14.61 4.82
N GLN A 39 -3.80 -13.67 5.27
CA GLN A 39 -2.44 -13.98 5.74
C GLN A 39 -2.11 -13.33 7.09
N ASP A 40 -3.08 -12.63 7.70
CA ASP A 40 -2.91 -11.83 8.94
C ASP A 40 -1.68 -10.91 8.90
N LEU A 41 -1.26 -10.51 7.71
CA LEU A 41 -0.08 -9.71 7.43
C LEU A 41 -0.51 -8.28 7.11
N CYS A 42 0.01 -7.33 7.89
CA CYS A 42 -0.20 -5.90 7.68
C CYS A 42 1.12 -5.18 7.42
N GLN A 43 1.17 -4.38 6.35
CA GLN A 43 2.30 -3.54 5.99
C GLN A 43 1.97 -2.06 6.19
N CYS A 44 2.96 -1.27 6.59
CA CYS A 44 2.83 0.18 6.73
C CYS A 44 2.65 0.84 5.35
N ALA A 45 1.72 1.79 5.23
CA ALA A 45 1.42 2.51 4.00
C ALA A 45 1.37 4.04 4.22
N GLU A 46 2.32 4.55 4.99
CA GLU A 46 2.52 6.00 5.25
C GLU A 46 3.33 6.72 4.16
N GLU A 47 3.67 6.02 3.07
CA GLU A 47 4.39 6.60 1.95
C GLU A 47 3.46 7.38 1.02
N ASN A 48 4.05 8.11 0.06
CA ASN A 48 3.27 8.83 -0.94
C ASN A 48 2.42 7.86 -1.77
N CYS A 49 1.13 8.14 -1.90
CA CYS A 49 0.23 7.33 -2.72
C CYS A 49 0.66 7.36 -4.20
N SER A 50 0.69 6.19 -4.83
CA SER A 50 0.99 6.06 -6.25
C SER A 50 -0.18 6.58 -7.08
N ILE A 51 0.10 7.47 -8.02
CA ILE A 51 -0.92 8.10 -8.85
C ILE A 51 -0.92 7.43 -10.22
N GLN A 52 -2.07 6.82 -10.58
CA GLN A 52 -2.26 6.32 -11.93
C GLN A 52 -2.15 7.48 -12.93
N LYS A 53 -1.20 7.38 -13.87
CA LYS A 53 -1.05 8.38 -14.92
C LYS A 53 -2.19 8.24 -15.94
N LYS A 54 -3.18 9.12 -15.84
CA LYS A 54 -4.37 9.15 -16.71
C LYS A 54 -4.18 9.93 -18.02
N LYS A 55 -3.04 10.62 -18.19
CA LYS A 55 -2.73 11.33 -19.43
C LYS A 55 -2.32 10.32 -20.50
N ASN A 56 -2.67 10.58 -21.75
CA ASN A 56 -2.11 9.84 -22.89
C ASN A 56 -0.60 10.06 -22.92
N ILE A 57 0.15 9.02 -22.55
CA ILE A 57 1.60 8.95 -22.69
C ILE A 57 1.86 8.22 -24.00
N ASN A 58 2.75 8.76 -24.81
CA ASN A 58 3.19 8.08 -26.03
C ASN A 58 3.81 6.72 -25.69
N GLU A 59 3.58 5.70 -26.52
CA GLU A 59 4.10 4.35 -26.29
C GLU A 59 5.63 4.35 -26.20
N GLN A 60 6.32 5.16 -27.00
CA GLN A 60 7.78 5.29 -26.95
C GLN A 60 8.28 5.83 -25.60
N ASP A 61 7.62 6.85 -25.05
CA ASP A 61 8.00 7.41 -23.75
C ASP A 61 7.72 6.43 -22.61
N ARG A 62 6.60 5.69 -22.71
CA ARG A 62 6.26 4.62 -21.76
C ARG A 62 7.30 3.51 -21.78
N ASN A 63 7.73 3.08 -22.97
CA ASN A 63 8.75 2.04 -23.13
C ASN A 63 10.11 2.52 -22.62
N LYS A 64 10.50 3.77 -22.92
CA LYS A 64 11.75 4.34 -22.41
C LYS A 64 11.78 4.36 -20.88
N LYS A 65 10.67 4.75 -20.24
CA LYS A 65 10.50 4.72 -18.78
C LYS A 65 10.58 3.31 -18.21
N ALA A 66 9.95 2.34 -18.88
CA ALA A 66 9.98 0.94 -18.47
C ALA A 66 11.40 0.32 -18.54
N CYS A 67 12.26 0.82 -19.44
CA CYS A 67 13.65 0.38 -19.57
C CYS A 67 14.64 1.09 -18.63
N GLU A 68 14.18 1.95 -17.71
CA GLU A 68 15.06 2.59 -16.71
C GLU A 68 15.63 1.54 -15.74
N ALA A 69 16.84 1.76 -15.25
CA ALA A 69 17.56 0.78 -14.42
C ALA A 69 16.85 0.46 -13.09
N ASP A 70 16.05 1.40 -12.58
CA ASP A 70 15.30 1.26 -11.33
C ASP A 70 14.01 0.42 -11.46
N MET A 71 13.70 -0.08 -12.66
CA MET A 71 12.51 -0.91 -12.90
C MET A 71 12.87 -2.39 -12.83
N ASP A 72 12.41 -3.14 -11.83
CA ASP A 72 12.74 -4.57 -11.70
C ASP A 72 11.94 -5.47 -12.65
N TYR A 73 10.66 -5.15 -12.87
CA TYR A 73 9.73 -5.94 -13.68
C TYR A 73 8.80 -5.05 -14.49
N VAL A 74 8.35 -5.54 -15.64
CA VAL A 74 7.42 -4.83 -16.52
C VAL A 74 6.44 -5.81 -17.15
N TYR A 75 5.15 -5.63 -16.82
CA TYR A 75 4.07 -6.47 -17.31
C TYR A 75 3.00 -5.66 -18.03
N LYS A 76 2.45 -6.22 -19.11
CA LYS A 76 1.17 -5.79 -19.67
C LYS A 76 0.09 -6.66 -19.05
N VAL A 77 -0.85 -6.03 -18.35
CA VAL A 77 -1.89 -6.73 -17.58
C VAL A 77 -3.28 -6.28 -17.99
N LYS A 78 -4.23 -7.20 -17.85
CA LYS A 78 -5.66 -6.94 -17.92
C LYS A 78 -6.27 -7.08 -16.54
N VAL A 79 -6.96 -6.04 -16.08
CA VAL A 79 -7.73 -6.11 -14.83
C VAL A 79 -8.95 -7.01 -15.04
N LEU A 80 -9.06 -8.06 -14.24
CA LEU A 80 -10.19 -9.00 -14.25
C LEU A 80 -11.27 -8.59 -13.24
N LYS A 81 -10.84 -8.25 -12.01
CA LYS A 81 -11.74 -7.97 -10.90
C LYS A 81 -11.17 -6.88 -9.99
N LEU A 82 -12.08 -6.17 -9.32
CA LEU A 82 -11.81 -5.18 -8.29
C LEU A 82 -12.63 -5.52 -7.06
N ASP A 83 -11.98 -5.75 -5.92
CA ASP A 83 -12.61 -5.98 -4.63
C ASP A 83 -12.22 -4.83 -3.69
N LEU A 84 -13.20 -4.03 -3.27
CA LEU A 84 -13.00 -2.85 -2.43
C LEU A 84 -13.21 -3.22 -0.96
N ASN A 85 -12.15 -3.25 -0.15
CA ASN A 85 -12.27 -3.40 1.31
C ASN A 85 -12.07 -2.05 2.00
N PRO A 86 -12.53 -1.89 3.26
CA PRO A 86 -12.42 -0.61 3.99
C PRO A 86 -11.00 -0.07 4.12
N ASN A 87 -10.00 -0.96 4.10
CA ASN A 87 -8.59 -0.62 4.31
C ASN A 87 -7.70 -0.86 3.09
N THR A 88 -8.13 -1.67 2.12
CA THR A 88 -7.28 -2.12 1.00
C THR A 88 -8.15 -2.50 -0.20
N ASP A 89 -7.80 -1.99 -1.38
CA ASP A 89 -8.45 -2.38 -2.63
C ASP A 89 -7.62 -3.49 -3.28
N PHE A 90 -8.27 -4.61 -3.60
CA PHE A 90 -7.63 -5.75 -4.26
C PHE A 90 -7.96 -5.76 -5.75
N TYR A 91 -6.91 -5.85 -6.57
CA TYR A 91 -7.01 -5.89 -8.02
C TYR A 91 -6.58 -7.27 -8.50
N GLU A 92 -7.51 -8.02 -9.09
CA GLU A 92 -7.19 -9.28 -9.76
C GLU A 92 -6.71 -8.97 -11.19
N LEU A 93 -5.47 -9.31 -11.49
CA LEU A 93 -4.82 -8.98 -12.75
C LEU A 93 -4.45 -10.27 -13.50
N LYS A 94 -4.68 -10.27 -14.82
CA LYS A 94 -4.15 -11.28 -15.73
C LYS A 94 -2.98 -10.71 -16.52
N ILE A 95 -1.83 -11.36 -16.48
CA ILE A 95 -0.70 -11.01 -17.32
C ILE A 95 -1.01 -11.41 -18.77
N GLU A 96 -0.97 -10.44 -19.69
CA GLU A 96 -1.12 -10.66 -21.13
C GLU A 96 0.24 -10.79 -21.82
N GLU A 97 1.23 -10.02 -21.38
CA GLU A 97 2.57 -10.00 -21.96
C GLU A 97 3.60 -9.66 -20.87
N VAL A 98 4.72 -10.36 -20.91
CA VAL A 98 5.88 -10.09 -20.05
C VAL A 98 6.91 -9.33 -20.89
N LEU A 99 7.18 -8.08 -20.49
CA LEU A 99 8.11 -7.19 -21.20
C LEU A 99 9.50 -7.20 -20.54
N LYS A 100 9.53 -7.34 -19.21
CA LYS A 100 10.74 -7.55 -18.41
C LYS A 100 10.39 -8.47 -17.25
N GLU A 101 11.02 -9.65 -17.23
CA GLU A 101 10.92 -10.59 -16.12
C GLU A 101 11.66 -10.03 -14.90
N GLY A 102 11.06 -10.22 -13.73
CA GLY A 102 11.72 -9.96 -12.45
C GLY A 102 12.80 -11.00 -12.17
N SER A 103 13.60 -10.76 -11.12
CA SER A 103 14.58 -11.75 -10.64
C SER A 103 13.96 -12.82 -9.72
N ASP A 104 12.65 -12.79 -9.50
CA ASP A 104 11.96 -13.75 -8.65
C ASP A 104 11.90 -15.12 -9.36
N PRO A 105 12.37 -16.21 -8.72
CA PRO A 105 12.28 -17.55 -9.29
C PRO A 105 10.83 -18.04 -9.29
N ASP A 106 10.44 -18.73 -10.38
CA ASP A 106 9.16 -19.43 -10.53
C ASP A 106 8.92 -20.50 -9.45
#